data_AF-A0A9E2DQ69-F1
#
_entry.id   AF-A0A9E2DQ69-F1
#
_cell.length_a   1.000
_cell.length_b   1.000
_cell.length_c   1.000
_cell.angle_alpha   90.00
_cell.angle_beta   90.00
_cell.angle_gamma   90.00
#
_symmetry.space_group_name_H-M   'P 1'
#
loop_
_entity.id
_entity.type
_entity.pdbx_description
1 polymer ?
#
loop_
_entity_poly.entity_id
_entity_poly.type
_entity_poly.pdbx_seq_one_letter_code
_entity_poly.pdbx_strand_id
1 'polypeptide(L)'
;EASLAVQRAHGIESSEIADIAVSTFYEATRLATYHPTDTEQAQYSLPYPVAASLVRGTLGVDEILGDALTDPEIARVADCIRLIDHQPYDDRFPRERWAHVTVTLKDGREMTSAPTRANGEPENPFSAEQMIAKFHDYAVPAMGTERAQEIEKITMSLGEGGDLDALVENCLTGL
;
A
#
# COMPACT_ATOMS: atom_id res chain seq x y z
N GLU A 1 4.68 3.77 2.02
CA GLU A 1 5.84 3.58 2.92
C GLU A 1 6.46 4.90 3.37
N ALA A 2 6.90 5.76 2.45
CA ALA A 2 7.46 7.08 2.77
C ALA A 2 6.57 7.91 3.73
N SER A 3 5.25 7.96 3.48
CA SER A 3 4.25 8.59 4.35
C SER A 3 4.21 8.01 5.75
N LEU A 4 4.08 6.69 5.86
CA LEU A 4 4.07 5.98 7.13
C LEU A 4 5.39 6.14 7.91
N ALA A 5 6.54 6.22 7.22
CA ALA A 5 7.82 6.47 7.87
C ALA A 5 7.85 7.83 8.56
N VAL A 6 7.36 8.88 7.89
CA VAL A 6 7.24 10.23 8.46
C VAL A 6 6.25 10.26 9.61
N GLN A 7 5.08 9.63 9.46
CA GLN A 7 4.09 9.52 10.53
C GLN A 7 4.66 8.84 11.77
N ARG A 8 5.32 7.69 11.62
CA ARG A 8 5.88 6.93 12.75
C ARG A 8 7.04 7.66 13.44
N ALA A 9 7.88 8.35 12.68
CA ALA A 9 9.01 9.09 13.23
C ALA A 9 8.58 10.32 14.05
N HIS A 10 7.44 10.93 13.70
CA HIS A 10 7.02 12.22 14.27
C HIS A 10 5.70 12.19 15.02
N GLY A 11 4.96 11.07 15.02
CA GLY A 11 3.66 10.94 15.68
C GLY A 11 2.62 11.90 15.12
N ILE A 12 2.58 12.06 13.80
CA ILE A 12 1.69 13.03 13.13
C ILE A 12 0.26 12.48 13.12
N GLU A 13 -0.68 13.28 13.61
CA GLU A 13 -2.09 13.01 13.45
C GLU A 13 -2.57 13.57 12.11
N SER A 14 -3.44 12.85 11.40
CA SER A 14 -3.95 13.29 10.09
C SER A 14 -4.57 14.68 10.15
N SER A 15 -5.26 14.97 11.26
CA SER A 15 -5.94 16.24 11.52
C SER A 15 -4.99 17.45 11.57
N GLU A 16 -3.68 17.25 11.76
CA GLU A 16 -2.67 18.30 11.78
C GLU A 16 -2.12 18.63 10.39
N ILE A 17 -2.38 17.81 9.39
CA ILE A 17 -1.82 17.94 8.04
C ILE A 17 -2.46 19.14 7.31
N ALA A 18 -1.60 19.97 6.72
CA ALA A 18 -1.98 21.10 5.87
C ALA A 18 -1.68 20.85 4.37
N ASP A 19 -0.51 20.28 4.05
CA ASP A 19 -0.08 19.97 2.68
C ASP A 19 0.81 18.71 2.71
N ILE A 20 0.77 17.94 1.62
CA ILE A 20 1.67 16.81 1.39
C ILE A 20 2.19 16.92 -0.05
N ALA A 21 3.50 17.04 -0.20
CA ALA A 21 4.16 16.88 -1.49
C ALA A 21 4.65 15.45 -1.65
N VAL A 22 4.17 14.74 -2.67
CA VAL A 22 4.65 13.40 -3.07
C VAL A 22 5.51 13.57 -4.31
N SER A 23 6.82 13.50 -4.13
CA SER A 23 7.81 13.59 -5.21
C SER A 23 8.15 12.19 -5.71
N THR A 24 7.90 11.93 -7.00
CA THR A 24 8.05 10.60 -7.61
C THR A 24 8.34 10.72 -9.12
N PHE A 25 8.37 9.59 -9.82
CA PHE A 25 8.53 9.54 -11.27
C PHE A 25 7.23 9.86 -12.03
N TYR A 26 7.35 10.35 -13.26
CA TYR A 26 6.30 10.88 -14.12
C TYR A 26 5.09 9.96 -14.25
N GLU A 27 5.30 8.67 -14.53
CA GLU A 27 4.19 7.72 -14.70
C GLU A 27 3.35 7.57 -13.43
N ALA A 28 3.97 7.64 -12.25
CA ALA A 28 3.24 7.57 -10.99
C ALA A 28 2.40 8.83 -10.73
N THR A 29 2.85 10.02 -11.16
CA THR A 29 2.06 11.25 -11.00
C THR A 29 0.83 11.29 -11.89
N ARG A 30 0.73 10.40 -12.89
CA ARG A 30 -0.47 10.24 -13.73
C ARG A 30 -1.58 9.43 -13.06
N LEU A 31 -1.27 8.70 -11.99
CA LEU A 31 -2.24 7.97 -11.17
C LEU A 31 -2.96 8.90 -10.18
N ALA A 32 -3.51 10.01 -10.68
CA ALA A 32 -3.99 11.14 -9.89
C ALA A 32 -5.48 11.07 -9.54
N THR A 33 -6.02 9.88 -9.24
CA THR A 33 -7.41 9.73 -8.82
C THR A 33 -7.55 10.00 -7.32
N TYR A 34 -7.99 11.20 -6.94
CA TYR A 34 -8.07 11.63 -5.55
C TYR A 34 -9.25 11.04 -4.77
N HIS A 35 -10.39 10.89 -5.43
CA HIS A 35 -11.63 10.38 -4.82
C HIS A 35 -12.10 9.14 -5.60
N PRO A 36 -11.46 7.98 -5.41
CA PRO A 36 -11.90 6.75 -6.04
C PRO A 36 -13.31 6.38 -5.54
N THR A 37 -14.20 6.03 -6.45
CA THR A 37 -15.57 5.59 -6.11
C THR A 37 -15.69 4.07 -5.99
N ASP A 38 -14.64 3.36 -6.35
CA ASP A 38 -14.56 1.90 -6.31
C ASP A 38 -13.12 1.43 -6.05
N THR A 39 -13.00 0.15 -5.77
CA THR A 39 -11.74 -0.52 -5.44
C THR A 39 -10.73 -0.50 -6.59
N GLU A 40 -11.16 -0.55 -7.85
CA GLU A 40 -10.25 -0.52 -8.99
C GLU A 40 -9.59 0.85 -9.08
N GLN A 41 -10.37 1.92 -9.00
CA GLN A 41 -9.88 3.28 -8.98
C GLN A 41 -8.93 3.53 -7.79
N ALA A 42 -9.23 2.98 -6.61
CA ALA A 42 -8.38 3.10 -5.43
C ALA A 42 -7.01 2.43 -5.64
N GLN A 43 -6.97 1.29 -6.33
CA GLN A 43 -5.72 0.58 -6.66
C GLN A 43 -4.89 1.31 -7.73
N TYR A 44 -5.53 2.01 -8.66
CA TYR A 44 -4.86 2.83 -9.70
C TYR A 44 -4.71 4.31 -9.29
N SER A 45 -4.75 4.60 -7.99
CA SER A 45 -4.52 5.92 -7.41
C SER A 45 -3.19 5.95 -6.65
N LEU A 46 -2.44 7.04 -6.78
CA LEU A 46 -1.34 7.39 -5.90
C LEU A 46 -1.79 8.20 -4.66
N PRO A 47 -2.60 9.27 -4.77
CA PRO A 47 -2.94 10.08 -3.59
C PRO A 47 -3.82 9.33 -2.58
N TYR A 48 -4.77 8.51 -3.03
CA TYR A 48 -5.69 7.81 -2.13
C TYR A 48 -4.97 6.88 -1.14
N PRO A 49 -4.15 5.89 -1.57
CA PRO A 49 -3.47 5.01 -0.62
C PRO A 49 -2.48 5.75 0.29
N VAL A 50 -1.89 6.86 -0.17
CA VAL A 50 -1.07 7.72 0.70
C VAL A 50 -1.92 8.35 1.80
N ALA A 51 -3.07 8.94 1.44
CA ALA A 51 -4.00 9.53 2.39
C ALA A 51 -4.57 8.51 3.38
N ALA A 52 -5.09 7.38 2.87
CA ALA A 52 -5.62 6.29 3.69
C ALA A 52 -4.57 5.80 4.70
N SER A 53 -3.31 5.64 4.25
CA SER A 53 -2.22 5.23 5.14
C SER A 53 -1.94 6.21 6.27
N LEU A 54 -2.04 7.52 6.02
CA LEU A 54 -1.82 8.55 7.03
C LEU A 54 -3.01 8.67 8.00
N VAL A 55 -4.23 8.40 7.55
CA VAL A 55 -5.42 8.43 8.42
C VAL A 55 -5.50 7.19 9.30
N ARG A 56 -5.19 6.01 8.76
CA ARG A 56 -5.32 4.72 9.47
C ARG A 56 -4.03 4.23 10.13
N GLY A 57 -2.88 4.82 9.79
CA GLY A 57 -1.57 4.34 10.22
C GLY A 57 -1.11 3.04 9.56
N THR A 58 -1.90 2.53 8.60
CA THR A 58 -1.66 1.29 7.86
C THR A 58 -2.32 1.35 6.49
N LEU A 59 -1.95 0.43 5.59
CA LEU A 59 -2.58 0.26 4.30
C LEU A 59 -2.71 -1.24 4.01
N GLY A 60 -3.92 -1.78 4.15
CA GLY A 60 -4.28 -3.15 3.86
C GLY A 60 -5.55 -3.24 3.00
N VAL A 61 -6.24 -4.38 3.10
CA VAL A 61 -7.49 -4.65 2.37
C VAL A 61 -8.58 -3.67 2.78
N ASP A 62 -8.72 -3.44 4.08
CA ASP A 62 -9.79 -2.60 4.65
C ASP A 62 -9.69 -1.13 4.19
N GLU A 63 -8.47 -0.65 3.91
CA GLU A 63 -8.27 0.72 3.44
C GLU A 63 -8.56 0.94 1.96
N ILE A 64 -8.66 -0.12 1.14
CA ILE A 64 -8.90 -0.02 -0.31
C ILE A 64 -10.29 -0.54 -0.73
N LEU A 65 -11.12 -0.92 0.25
CA LEU A 65 -12.45 -1.48 0.06
C LEU A 65 -13.51 -0.71 0.85
N GLY A 66 -14.77 -0.90 0.45
CA GLY A 66 -15.95 -0.59 1.26
C GLY A 66 -15.98 0.84 1.81
N ASP A 67 -16.21 0.95 3.11
CA ASP A 67 -16.49 2.23 3.78
C ASP A 67 -15.28 3.20 3.75
N ALA A 68 -14.05 2.69 3.64
CA ALA A 68 -12.85 3.52 3.57
C ALA A 68 -12.86 4.46 2.36
N LEU A 69 -13.43 4.03 1.23
CA LEU A 69 -13.56 4.86 0.01
C LEU A 69 -14.43 6.10 0.23
N THR A 70 -15.29 6.06 1.26
CA THR A 70 -16.23 7.14 1.60
C THR A 70 -15.86 7.88 2.90
N ASP A 71 -14.70 7.58 3.49
CA ASP A 71 -14.24 8.24 4.70
C ASP A 71 -13.90 9.72 4.42
N PRO A 72 -14.57 10.68 5.08
CA PRO A 72 -14.37 12.10 4.82
C PRO A 72 -12.98 12.60 5.23
N GLU A 73 -12.31 11.97 6.21
CA GLU A 73 -10.97 12.35 6.63
C GLU A 73 -9.92 11.84 5.62
N ILE A 74 -10.12 10.66 5.03
CA ILE A 74 -9.28 10.17 3.93
C ILE A 74 -9.42 11.10 2.72
N ALA A 75 -10.64 11.45 2.33
CA ALA A 75 -10.88 12.39 1.25
C ALA A 75 -10.21 13.76 1.51
N ARG A 76 -10.35 14.29 2.72
CA ARG A 76 -9.72 15.57 3.11
C ARG A 76 -8.19 15.51 3.04
N VAL A 77 -7.57 14.42 3.52
CA VAL A 77 -6.11 14.27 3.43
C VAL A 77 -5.66 14.07 1.99
N ALA A 78 -6.44 13.37 1.15
CA ALA A 78 -6.16 13.23 -0.27
C ALA A 78 -6.12 14.61 -0.97
N ASP A 79 -7.05 15.51 -0.63
CA ASP A 79 -7.08 16.88 -1.16
C ASP A 79 -5.86 17.73 -0.77
N CYS A 80 -5.16 17.37 0.31
CA CYS A 80 -3.90 18.01 0.71
C CYS A 80 -2.69 17.53 -0.12
N ILE A 81 -2.84 16.52 -0.98
CA ILE A 81 -1.73 15.89 -1.71
C ILE A 81 -1.46 16.56 -3.06
N ARG A 82 -0.21 16.97 -3.27
CA ARG A 82 0.31 17.38 -4.58
C ARG A 82 1.31 16.35 -5.07
N LEU A 83 1.14 15.90 -6.31
CA LEU A 83 2.07 15.00 -6.99
C LEU A 83 3.11 15.83 -7.75
N ILE A 84 4.38 15.52 -7.56
CA ILE A 84 5.50 16.27 -8.12
C ILE A 84 6.39 15.32 -8.92
N ASP A 85 6.58 15.63 -10.21
CA ASP A 85 7.55 14.96 -11.06
C ASP A 85 8.96 15.30 -10.57
N HIS A 86 9.79 14.28 -10.36
CA HIS A 86 11.12 14.44 -9.80
C HIS A 86 12.16 13.76 -10.70
N GLN A 87 12.86 14.57 -11.50
CA GLN A 87 13.77 14.11 -12.55
C GLN A 87 14.77 13.03 -12.12
N PRO A 88 15.45 13.10 -10.96
CA PRO A 88 16.33 12.01 -10.51
C PRO A 88 15.65 10.64 -10.30
N TYR A 89 14.33 10.60 -10.16
CA TYR A 89 13.54 9.36 -10.08
C TYR A 89 13.07 8.93 -11.47
N ASP A 90 12.73 9.86 -12.35
CA ASP A 90 12.46 9.57 -13.78
C ASP A 90 13.64 8.87 -14.43
N ASP A 91 14.87 9.35 -14.18
CA ASP A 91 16.11 8.79 -14.74
C ASP A 91 16.37 7.33 -14.31
N ARG A 92 15.67 6.84 -13.28
CA ARG A 92 15.79 5.46 -12.75
C ARG A 92 14.64 4.55 -13.17
N PHE A 93 13.52 5.12 -13.61
CA PHE A 93 12.38 4.36 -14.11
C PHE A 93 12.71 3.73 -15.49
N PRO A 94 12.22 2.52 -15.82
CA PRO A 94 11.36 1.64 -15.05
C PRO A 94 12.08 0.69 -14.08
N ARG A 95 13.43 0.79 -13.99
CA ARG A 95 14.25 -0.16 -13.23
C ARG A 95 14.05 -0.02 -11.72
N GLU A 96 13.86 1.20 -11.22
CA GLU A 96 13.62 1.47 -9.81
C GLU A 96 12.46 2.45 -9.65
N ARG A 97 11.56 2.20 -8.70
CA ARG A 97 10.45 3.11 -8.36
C ARG A 97 10.72 3.80 -7.05
N TRP A 98 11.09 5.07 -7.11
CA TRP A 98 11.42 5.89 -5.94
C TRP A 98 10.37 6.95 -5.68
N ALA A 99 10.17 7.24 -4.40
CA ALA A 99 9.44 8.42 -3.96
C ALA A 99 10.01 8.96 -2.65
N HIS A 100 9.74 10.23 -2.38
CA HIS A 100 9.78 10.80 -1.03
C HIS A 100 8.54 11.65 -0.79
N VAL A 101 8.22 11.87 0.48
CA VAL A 101 7.12 12.76 0.86
C VAL A 101 7.62 13.87 1.75
N THR A 102 7.05 15.06 1.57
CA THR A 102 7.21 16.20 2.46
C THR A 102 5.84 16.53 3.02
N VAL A 103 5.69 16.48 4.34
CA VAL A 103 4.46 16.78 5.06
C VAL A 103 4.61 18.13 5.74
N THR A 104 3.71 19.06 5.45
CA THR A 104 3.60 20.34 6.14
C THR A 104 2.40 20.30 7.08
N LEU A 105 2.63 20.61 8.36
CA LEU A 105 1.58 20.69 9.37
C LEU A 105 0.95 22.08 9.40
N LYS A 106 -0.24 22.17 10.00
CA LYS A 106 -0.99 23.43 10.20
C LYS A 106 -0.25 24.45 11.07
N ASP A 107 0.70 24.01 11.89
CA ASP A 107 1.57 24.90 12.68
C ASP A 107 2.82 25.37 11.90
N GLY A 108 2.98 24.95 10.65
CA GLY A 108 4.08 25.32 9.76
C GLY A 108 5.31 24.43 9.86
N ARG A 109 5.35 23.42 10.76
CA ARG A 109 6.43 22.43 10.76
C ARG A 109 6.39 21.60 9.47
N GLU A 110 7.57 21.25 8.98
CA GLU A 110 7.75 20.46 7.77
C GLU A 110 8.66 19.26 8.06
N MET A 111 8.26 18.09 7.56
CA MET A 111 9.01 16.85 7.72
C MET A 111 9.09 16.13 6.39
N THR A 112 10.31 15.77 5.97
CA THR A 112 10.57 15.05 4.72
C THR A 112 11.09 13.66 4.99
N SER A 113 10.54 12.66 4.30
CA SER A 113 11.01 11.28 4.37
C SER A 113 12.37 11.14 3.67
N ALA A 114 13.14 10.12 4.05
CA ALA A 114 14.20 9.64 3.17
C ALA A 114 13.61 9.17 1.82
N PRO A 115 14.38 9.22 0.72
CA PRO A 115 14.03 8.52 -0.51
C PRO A 115 13.73 7.04 -0.22
N THR A 116 12.59 6.57 -0.70
CA THR A 116 12.08 5.22 -0.43
C THR A 116 11.80 4.50 -1.74
N ARG A 117 12.19 3.22 -1.83
CA ARG A 117 11.81 2.33 -2.94
C ARG A 117 10.58 1.53 -2.56
N ALA A 118 9.80 1.11 -3.56
CA ALA A 118 8.77 0.10 -3.34
C ALA A 118 9.40 -1.22 -2.84
N ASN A 119 8.84 -1.81 -1.78
CA ASN A 119 9.15 -3.19 -1.39
C ASN A 119 8.52 -4.19 -2.38
N GLY A 120 9.17 -5.35 -2.55
CA GLY A 120 8.72 -6.41 -3.45
C GLY A 120 9.26 -6.31 -4.87
N GLU A 121 10.16 -5.35 -5.16
CA GLU A 121 10.93 -5.34 -6.41
C GLU A 121 11.93 -6.52 -6.43
N PRO A 122 12.37 -7.02 -7.61
CA PRO A 122 13.36 -8.10 -7.69
C PRO A 122 14.64 -7.83 -6.87
N GLU A 123 15.05 -6.55 -6.77
CA GLU A 123 16.21 -6.13 -5.99
C GLU A 123 15.91 -5.94 -4.48
N ASN A 124 14.65 -5.99 -4.08
CA ASN A 124 14.19 -5.85 -2.70
C ASN A 124 12.94 -6.72 -2.43
N PRO A 125 13.08 -8.06 -2.53
CA PRO A 125 11.96 -8.97 -2.43
C PRO A 125 11.41 -9.03 -1.00
N PHE A 126 10.13 -9.37 -0.87
CA PHE A 126 9.57 -9.72 0.44
C PHE A 126 10.28 -10.95 1.02
N SER A 127 10.45 -10.98 2.33
CA SER A 127 10.80 -12.22 3.03
C SER A 127 9.64 -13.22 2.94
N ALA A 128 9.93 -14.51 3.17
CA ALA A 128 8.90 -15.54 3.19
C ALA A 128 7.83 -15.22 4.25
N GLU A 129 8.25 -14.74 5.42
CA GLU A 129 7.35 -14.37 6.51
C GLU A 129 6.43 -13.21 6.13
N GLN A 130 6.95 -12.20 5.42
CA GLN A 130 6.14 -11.08 4.93
C GLN A 130 5.13 -11.53 3.88
N MET A 131 5.52 -12.45 3.00
CA MET A 131 4.64 -13.00 1.97
C MET A 131 3.53 -13.86 2.59
N ILE A 132 3.87 -14.69 3.58
CA ILE A 132 2.91 -15.52 4.33
C ILE A 132 1.93 -14.63 5.11
N ALA A 133 2.43 -13.63 5.84
CA ALA A 133 1.58 -12.70 6.58
C ALA A 133 0.58 -12.00 5.64
N LYS A 134 1.08 -11.47 4.51
CA LYS A 134 0.22 -10.85 3.49
C LYS A 134 -0.81 -11.83 2.91
N PHE A 135 -0.44 -13.09 2.68
CA PHE A 135 -1.41 -14.09 2.23
C PHE A 135 -2.54 -14.28 3.25
N HIS A 136 -2.21 -14.38 4.54
CA HIS A 136 -3.22 -14.54 5.60
C HIS A 136 -4.13 -13.32 5.75
N ASP A 137 -3.60 -12.10 5.62
CA ASP A 137 -4.40 -10.87 5.67
C ASP A 137 -5.56 -10.88 4.64
N TYR A 138 -5.35 -11.52 3.48
CA TYR A 138 -6.36 -11.64 2.42
C TYR A 138 -7.19 -12.93 2.52
N ALA A 139 -6.56 -14.05 2.85
CA ALA A 139 -7.21 -15.36 2.84
C ALA A 139 -8.14 -15.55 4.04
N VAL A 140 -7.69 -15.18 5.25
CA VAL A 140 -8.44 -15.45 6.49
C VAL A 140 -9.85 -14.82 6.47
N PRO A 141 -10.04 -13.55 6.08
CA PRO A 141 -11.38 -12.96 6.00
C PRO A 141 -12.31 -13.68 5.00
N ALA A 142 -11.76 -14.24 3.93
CA ALA A 142 -12.53 -14.87 2.87
C ALA A 142 -12.90 -16.34 3.16
N MET A 143 -12.01 -17.10 3.79
CA MET A 143 -12.14 -18.56 3.92
C MET A 143 -11.86 -19.14 5.31
N GLY A 144 -11.51 -18.29 6.28
CA GLY A 144 -11.18 -18.68 7.64
C GLY A 144 -9.72 -19.16 7.82
N THR A 145 -9.27 -19.11 9.08
CA THR A 145 -7.86 -19.37 9.45
C THR A 145 -7.39 -20.78 9.13
N GLU A 146 -8.18 -21.80 9.45
CA GLU A 146 -7.79 -23.21 9.26
C GLU A 146 -7.49 -23.52 7.79
N ARG A 147 -8.38 -23.06 6.91
CA ARG A 147 -8.23 -23.30 5.47
C ARG A 147 -7.10 -22.47 4.86
N ALA A 148 -6.92 -21.23 5.28
CA ALA A 148 -5.78 -20.42 4.86
C ALA A 148 -4.45 -21.11 5.22
N GLN A 149 -4.33 -21.64 6.45
CA GLN A 149 -3.13 -22.37 6.89
C GLN A 149 -2.87 -23.63 6.08
N GLU A 150 -3.90 -24.40 5.73
CA GLU A 150 -3.72 -25.59 4.89
C GLU A 150 -3.26 -25.23 3.47
N ILE A 151 -3.84 -24.18 2.86
CA ILE A 151 -3.41 -23.68 1.55
C ILE A 151 -1.97 -23.20 1.58
N GLU A 152 -1.56 -22.44 2.61
CA GLU A 152 -0.18 -22.01 2.80
C GLU A 152 0.75 -23.22 2.81
N LYS A 153 0.47 -24.20 3.67
CA LYS A 153 1.29 -25.40 3.84
C LYS A 153 1.41 -26.20 2.54
N ILE A 154 0.32 -26.44 1.82
CA ILE A 154 0.33 -27.17 0.55
C ILE A 154 1.16 -26.39 -0.48
N THR A 155 0.91 -25.08 -0.61
CA THR A 155 1.63 -24.22 -1.57
C THR A 155 3.14 -24.25 -1.35
N MET A 156 3.58 -24.16 -0.08
CA MET A 156 4.99 -24.19 0.27
C MET A 156 5.65 -25.57 0.00
N SER A 157 4.87 -26.65 -0.05
CA SER A 157 5.37 -28.00 -0.34
C SER A 157 5.47 -28.35 -1.84
N LEU A 158 4.87 -27.56 -2.74
CA LEU A 158 4.82 -27.88 -4.17
C LEU A 158 6.21 -28.04 -4.81
N GLY A 159 7.20 -27.25 -4.38
CA GLY A 159 8.58 -27.35 -4.85
C GLY A 159 9.30 -28.63 -4.41
N GLU A 160 8.73 -29.36 -3.46
CA GLU A 160 9.29 -30.57 -2.84
C GLU A 160 8.46 -31.83 -3.18
N GLY A 161 7.56 -31.74 -4.18
CA GLY A 161 6.69 -32.84 -4.60
C GLY A 161 5.30 -32.82 -3.96
N GLY A 162 4.87 -31.67 -3.43
CA GLY A 162 3.50 -31.45 -2.94
C GLY A 162 2.43 -31.69 -4.00
N ASP A 163 1.22 -31.99 -3.53
CA ASP A 163 0.09 -32.36 -4.38
C ASP A 163 -0.66 -31.13 -4.90
N LEU A 164 -0.61 -30.92 -6.23
CA LEU A 164 -1.34 -29.84 -6.89
C LEU A 164 -2.85 -30.04 -6.82
N ASP A 165 -3.35 -31.28 -6.85
CA ASP A 165 -4.78 -31.55 -6.79
C ASP A 165 -5.33 -31.15 -5.42
N ALA A 166 -4.58 -31.43 -4.35
CA ALA A 166 -4.91 -30.98 -2.99
C ALA A 166 -4.98 -29.44 -2.87
N LEU A 167 -4.09 -28.70 -3.54
CA LEU A 167 -4.17 -27.24 -3.58
C LEU A 167 -5.44 -26.78 -4.30
N VAL A 168 -5.72 -27.34 -5.47
CA VAL A 168 -6.90 -26.97 -6.27
C VAL A 168 -8.19 -27.25 -5.50
N GLU A 169 -8.29 -28.41 -4.86
CA GLU A 169 -9.45 -28.77 -4.02
C GLU A 169 -9.61 -27.78 -2.85
N ASN A 170 -8.51 -27.46 -2.16
CA ASN A 170 -8.53 -26.49 -1.06
C ASN A 170 -8.81 -25.06 -1.52
N CYS A 171 -8.54 -24.68 -2.77
CA CYS A 171 -8.93 -23.37 -3.30
C CYS A 171 -10.41 -23.32 -3.74
N LEU A 172 -10.96 -24.44 -4.22
CA LEU A 172 -12.30 -24.47 -4.83
C LEU A 172 -13.43 -24.91 -3.91
N THR A 173 -13.13 -25.58 -2.80
CA THR A 173 -14.15 -26.05 -1.85
C THR A 173 -15.01 -24.87 -1.35
N GLY A 174 -16.34 -25.00 -1.23
CA GLY A 174 -17.17 -23.95 -0.60
C GLY A 174 -17.28 -22.59 -1.32
N LEU A 175 -16.82 -22.48 -2.57
CA LEU A 175 -17.38 -21.55 -3.56
C LEU A 175 -18.69 -22.13 -4.12
#